data_AF-A0A2G9UTK3-F1
#
_entry.id   AF-A0A2G9UTK3-F1
#
_cell.length_a   1.000
_cell.length_b   1.000
_cell.length_c   1.000
_cell.angle_alpha   90.00
_cell.angle_beta   90.00
_cell.angle_gamma   90.00
#
_symmetry.space_group_name_H-M   'P 1'
#
loop_
_entity.id
_entity.type
_entity.pdbx_description
1 polymer ?
#
loop_
_entity_poly.entity_id
_entity_poly.type
_entity_poly.pdbx_seq_one_letter_code
_entity_poly.pdbx_strand_id
1 'polypeptide(L)'
;MLLGFELISATPPVIPELKGDDDTTHFEDIEAKPMNESFQLPKTFIGNQLPFIGFTYSNELRVIMKFASQLALPSSPILKIQEATGSNASVNAVPKEQASSVSNGISDGEFEELNRQLTTAKSALLESEKKLRSQLEETSKKEETIRKLESEVARCTENLRITENEMMQMQERLRQLSESANDRRMEQELRVQREVVRSLEEKLAKAREDEAAAKLEVREVLNKLAEEKEASRRQAMTIGDQKREIETLRLKISDQSTKEDELTRKLKKALEDRKENGIFQESLSLAKQSEMEMEKRLDQTMKQVDQLRRDLYQETKKKSDIQA
;
A
#
# COMPACT_ATOMS: atom_id res chain seq x y z
N MET A 1 0.71 -40.98 30.41
CA MET A 1 1.52 -40.19 29.45
C MET A 1 0.93 -40.20 28.02
N LEU A 2 -0.37 -40.51 27.84
CA LEU A 2 -1.03 -40.59 26.51
C LEU A 2 -1.93 -39.37 26.19
N LEU A 3 -2.49 -38.70 27.20
CA LEU A 3 -3.40 -37.55 27.02
C LEU A 3 -2.77 -36.29 26.39
N GLY A 4 -1.43 -36.16 26.40
CA GLY A 4 -0.74 -34.97 25.86
C GLY A 4 -0.58 -34.98 24.34
N PHE A 5 -0.49 -36.17 23.71
CA PHE A 5 -0.31 -36.30 22.27
C PHE A 5 -1.62 -36.10 21.50
N GLU A 6 -2.74 -36.51 22.08
CA GLU A 6 -4.07 -36.31 21.49
C GLU A 6 -4.46 -34.83 21.45
N LEU A 7 -4.00 -34.02 22.42
CA LEU A 7 -4.35 -32.59 22.48
C LEU A 7 -3.69 -31.75 21.37
N ILE A 8 -2.48 -32.11 20.94
CA ILE A 8 -1.75 -31.40 19.87
C ILE A 8 -2.28 -31.81 18.47
N SER A 9 -2.85 -33.01 18.37
CA SER A 9 -3.39 -33.55 17.11
C SER A 9 -4.90 -33.34 16.96
N ALA A 10 -5.60 -32.92 18.02
CA ALA A 10 -7.00 -32.52 17.97
C ALA A 10 -7.17 -31.20 17.20
N THR A 11 -8.30 -31.07 16.48
CA THR A 11 -8.66 -29.84 15.80
C THR A 11 -8.91 -28.73 16.82
N PRO A 12 -8.21 -27.58 16.74
CA PRO A 12 -8.42 -26.49 17.67
C PRO A 12 -9.82 -25.87 17.48
N PRO A 13 -10.41 -25.29 18.53
CA PRO A 13 -11.76 -24.72 18.47
C PRO A 13 -11.87 -23.53 17.51
N VAL A 14 -10.76 -22.86 17.22
CA VAL A 14 -10.66 -21.77 16.27
C VAL A 14 -9.45 -22.06 15.37
N ILE A 15 -9.70 -22.10 14.06
CA ILE A 15 -8.67 -22.22 13.03
C ILE A 15 -8.61 -20.85 12.34
N PRO A 16 -7.51 -20.09 12.46
CA PRO A 16 -7.40 -18.79 11.80
C PRO A 16 -7.33 -18.97 10.28
N GLU A 17 -8.12 -18.19 9.55
CA GLU A 17 -8.03 -18.10 8.10
C GLU A 17 -6.93 -17.10 7.73
N LEU A 18 -5.84 -17.60 7.14
CA LEU A 18 -4.70 -16.77 6.72
C LEU A 18 -4.74 -16.54 5.21
N LYS A 19 -4.48 -15.30 4.78
CA LYS A 19 -4.41 -14.88 3.38
C LYS A 19 -3.03 -15.16 2.75
N GLY A 20 -1.99 -15.33 3.57
CA GLY A 20 -0.59 -15.48 3.17
C GLY A 20 0.31 -15.84 4.35
N ASP A 21 1.61 -16.02 4.11
CA ASP A 21 2.63 -16.28 5.14
C ASP A 21 2.98 -15.03 5.96
N ASP A 22 2.74 -13.85 5.39
CA ASP A 22 2.91 -12.53 5.98
C ASP A 22 1.61 -11.95 6.57
N ASP A 23 0.55 -12.76 6.71
CA ASP A 23 -0.74 -12.27 7.21
C ASP A 23 -0.67 -11.90 8.70
N THR A 24 -0.77 -10.59 8.98
CA THR A 24 -0.80 -10.02 10.33
C THR A 24 -2.20 -9.62 10.81
N THR A 25 -3.28 -10.03 10.14
CA THR A 25 -4.67 -9.59 10.46
C THR A 25 -5.17 -10.00 11.85
N HIS A 26 -4.54 -11.01 12.46
CA HIS A 26 -4.83 -11.45 13.82
C HIS A 26 -4.00 -10.73 14.90
N PHE A 27 -3.21 -9.72 14.50
CA PHE A 27 -2.43 -8.85 15.39
C PHE A 27 -3.02 -7.44 15.39
N GLU A 28 -2.95 -6.75 16.54
CA GLU A 28 -3.34 -5.35 16.63
C GLU A 28 -2.29 -4.45 15.98
N ASP A 29 -2.73 -3.36 15.34
CA ASP A 29 -1.84 -2.35 14.78
C ASP A 29 -1.08 -1.62 15.91
N ILE A 30 0.25 -1.60 15.81
CA ILE A 30 1.12 -0.93 16.79
C ILE A 30 1.42 0.49 16.30
N GLU A 31 1.04 1.49 17.09
CA GLU A 31 1.41 2.88 16.83
C GLU A 31 2.94 3.06 16.90
N ALA A 32 3.50 3.81 15.95
CA ALA A 32 4.93 4.08 15.89
C ALA A 32 5.37 4.96 17.08
N LYS A 33 5.99 4.34 18.09
CA LYS A 33 6.62 5.06 19.19
C LYS A 33 7.81 5.87 18.66
N PRO A 34 8.04 7.13 19.13
CA PRO A 34 9.19 7.93 18.70
C PRO A 34 10.49 7.17 18.93
N MET A 35 11.42 7.32 17.97
CA MET A 35 12.71 6.63 17.93
C MET A 35 13.47 6.84 19.24
N ASN A 36 13.79 5.73 19.91
CA ASN A 36 14.38 5.66 21.24
C ASN A 36 15.69 6.45 21.38
N GLU A 37 15.91 6.89 22.62
CA GLU A 37 17.08 7.59 23.14
C GLU A 37 18.39 6.89 22.75
N SER A 38 19.25 7.59 22.01
CA SER A 38 20.59 7.10 21.68
C SER A 38 21.47 7.10 22.92
N PHE A 39 22.33 6.07 23.06
CA PHE A 39 23.32 6.05 24.13
C PHE A 39 24.22 7.29 24.04
N GLN A 40 24.40 7.99 25.16
CA GLN A 40 25.33 9.12 25.23
C GLN A 40 26.76 8.65 24.96
N LEU A 41 27.54 9.47 24.25
CA LEU A 41 28.94 9.14 23.94
C LEU A 41 29.74 8.97 25.25
N PRO A 42 30.30 7.78 25.52
CA PRO A 42 31.04 7.54 26.73
C PRO A 42 32.34 8.36 26.75
N LYS A 43 32.64 9.03 27.85
CA LYS A 43 33.97 9.67 28.09
C LYS A 43 35.01 8.66 28.61
N THR A 44 34.57 7.49 29.04
CA THR A 44 35.37 6.38 29.56
C THR A 44 34.72 5.05 29.14
N PHE A 45 35.41 3.92 29.32
CA PHE A 45 34.85 2.61 29.01
C PHE A 45 33.71 2.26 29.99
N ILE A 46 32.47 2.21 29.49
CA ILE A 46 31.27 1.89 30.28
C ILE A 46 30.74 0.46 30.06
N GLY A 47 31.23 -0.25 29.04
CA GLY A 47 30.91 -1.67 28.84
C GLY A 47 29.44 -1.99 28.54
N ASN A 48 28.66 -1.04 28.00
CA ASN A 48 27.20 -1.22 27.77
C ASN A 48 26.83 -2.47 26.95
N GLN A 49 27.75 -2.98 26.13
CA GLN A 49 27.51 -4.15 25.29
C GLN A 49 27.91 -5.49 25.93
N LEU A 50 28.61 -5.47 27.07
CA LEU A 50 29.06 -6.69 27.74
C LEU A 50 27.90 -7.62 28.16
N PRO A 51 26.73 -7.12 28.63
CA PRO A 51 25.60 -7.98 28.98
C PRO A 51 25.04 -8.80 27.81
N PHE A 52 25.33 -8.41 26.56
CA PHE A 52 24.81 -9.09 25.36
C PHE A 52 25.81 -10.08 24.75
N ILE A 53 26.99 -10.27 25.35
CA ILE A 53 27.96 -11.27 24.90
C ILE A 53 27.34 -12.66 25.08
N GLY A 54 27.30 -13.44 24.00
CA GLY A 54 26.69 -14.77 23.97
C GLY A 54 25.19 -14.78 23.66
N PHE A 55 24.58 -13.63 23.37
CA PHE A 55 23.17 -13.54 22.96
C PHE A 55 22.93 -14.08 21.53
N THR A 56 23.95 -14.00 20.67
CA THR A 56 23.88 -14.50 19.30
C THR A 56 23.70 -16.02 19.28
N TYR A 57 22.60 -16.46 18.68
CA TYR A 57 22.28 -17.86 18.50
C TYR A 57 22.16 -18.20 17.02
N SER A 58 22.83 -19.28 16.58
CA SER A 58 22.63 -19.89 15.26
C SER A 58 22.55 -21.40 15.43
N ASN A 59 21.62 -22.01 14.68
CA ASN A 59 21.40 -23.45 14.73
C ASN A 59 22.60 -24.23 14.17
N GLU A 60 23.31 -23.67 13.20
CA GLU A 60 24.48 -24.27 12.54
C GLU A 60 25.74 -24.20 13.41
N LEU A 61 25.90 -23.11 14.16
CA LEU A 61 27.02 -22.92 15.09
C LEU A 61 27.03 -23.98 16.21
N ARG A 62 25.88 -24.57 16.59
CA ARG A 62 25.82 -25.69 17.55
C ARG A 62 26.56 -26.93 17.05
N VAL A 63 26.47 -27.23 15.76
CA VAL A 63 27.12 -28.39 15.16
C VAL A 63 28.63 -28.16 15.14
N ILE A 64 29.04 -26.97 14.67
CA ILE A 64 30.46 -26.56 14.61
C ILE A 64 31.08 -26.51 16.01
N MET A 65 30.38 -26.00 17.02
CA MET A 65 30.88 -25.91 18.39
C MET A 65 31.00 -27.29 19.06
N LYS A 66 30.11 -28.24 18.75
CA LYS A 66 30.24 -29.65 19.18
C LYS A 66 31.48 -30.31 18.57
N PHE A 67 31.76 -30.04 17.29
CA PHE A 67 32.97 -30.53 16.63
C PHE A 67 34.25 -29.85 17.14
N ALA A 68 34.24 -28.53 17.36
CA ALA A 68 35.38 -27.79 17.90
C ALA A 68 35.74 -28.23 19.33
N SER A 69 34.72 -28.57 20.14
CA SER A 69 34.92 -29.12 21.48
C SER A 69 35.55 -30.52 21.47
N GLN A 70 35.31 -31.31 20.42
CA GLN A 70 35.94 -32.63 20.23
C GLN A 70 37.38 -32.55 19.68
N LEU A 71 37.73 -31.44 19.03
CA LEU A 71 39.06 -31.22 18.43
C LEU A 71 40.07 -30.53 19.37
N ALA A 72 39.68 -30.22 20.62
CA ALA A 72 40.52 -29.60 21.64
C ALA A 72 41.39 -28.43 21.11
N LEU A 73 40.83 -27.60 20.22
CA LEU A 73 41.51 -26.40 19.74
C LEU A 73 41.45 -25.34 20.85
N PRO A 74 42.58 -24.91 21.44
CA PRO A 74 42.57 -23.83 22.40
C PRO A 74 42.19 -22.55 21.68
N SER A 75 41.05 -21.99 22.04
CA SER A 75 40.59 -20.69 21.59
C SER A 75 41.42 -19.57 22.25
N SER A 76 42.62 -19.29 21.75
CA SER A 76 43.30 -17.96 21.70
C SER A 76 44.81 -18.08 21.48
N PRO A 77 45.43 -17.30 20.56
CA PRO A 77 46.88 -17.12 20.52
C PRO A 77 47.27 -15.87 21.32
N ILE A 78 47.81 -16.04 22.52
CA ILE A 78 48.51 -14.98 23.26
C ILE A 78 49.91 -15.49 23.64
N LEU A 79 50.92 -14.89 22.98
CA LEU A 79 52.31 -14.63 23.38
C LEU A 79 53.15 -15.76 24.01
N LYS A 80 54.24 -16.15 23.31
CA LYS A 80 55.56 -16.43 23.94
C LYS A 80 56.71 -16.03 23.00
N ILE A 81 57.39 -14.93 23.32
CA ILE A 81 58.74 -14.61 22.85
C ILE A 81 59.68 -14.99 24.00
N GLN A 82 60.73 -15.76 23.73
CA GLN A 82 61.80 -16.05 24.69
C GLN A 82 63.15 -15.94 23.97
N GLU A 83 63.91 -14.90 24.32
CA GLU A 83 65.34 -14.78 24.06
C GLU A 83 66.14 -15.71 24.99
N ALA A 84 67.25 -16.25 24.50
CA ALA A 84 68.36 -16.72 25.34
C ALA A 84 69.68 -16.56 24.59
N THR A 85 70.47 -15.59 25.06
CA THR A 85 71.88 -15.35 24.77
C THR A 85 72.78 -16.14 25.74
N GLY A 86 74.01 -16.45 25.31
CA GLY A 86 75.12 -16.95 26.13
C GLY A 86 75.75 -18.23 25.57
N SER A 87 77.06 -18.45 25.54
CA SER A 87 78.22 -17.65 25.95
C SER A 87 79.50 -18.43 25.59
N ASN A 88 80.48 -17.72 25.00
CA ASN A 88 81.95 -17.76 25.20
C ASN A 88 82.82 -19.05 25.22
N ALA A 89 83.92 -18.92 24.43
CA ALA A 89 85.35 -19.12 24.77
C ALA A 89 85.88 -20.56 24.98
N SER A 90 86.80 -21.06 24.14
CA SER A 90 88.27 -20.81 24.07
C SER A 90 89.06 -21.57 25.13
N VAL A 91 89.94 -22.49 24.70
CA VAL A 91 91.21 -22.80 25.41
C VAL A 91 92.29 -23.17 24.37
N ASN A 92 93.23 -22.24 24.17
CA ASN A 92 94.59 -22.51 23.70
C ASN A 92 95.44 -23.06 24.87
N ALA A 93 96.41 -23.93 24.59
CA ALA A 93 97.83 -23.69 24.89
C ALA A 93 98.66 -25.00 24.92
N VAL A 94 99.70 -25.01 24.09
CA VAL A 94 100.94 -25.80 24.25
C VAL A 94 101.91 -24.97 25.08
N PRO A 95 102.70 -25.56 25.99
CA PRO A 95 104.18 -25.53 25.86
C PRO A 95 104.84 -26.80 26.44
N LYS A 96 106.16 -27.06 26.42
CA LYS A 96 107.33 -26.79 25.58
C LYS A 96 108.53 -27.34 26.41
N GLU A 97 109.43 -28.08 25.77
CA GLU A 97 110.88 -28.24 26.05
C GLU A 97 111.43 -28.77 27.40
N GLN A 98 112.39 -29.72 27.26
CA GLN A 98 113.74 -29.86 27.87
C GLN A 98 114.03 -31.36 28.07
N ALA A 99 115.21 -31.97 27.85
CA ALA A 99 116.51 -31.57 27.34
C ALA A 99 117.35 -32.85 27.12
N SER A 100 118.47 -32.70 26.41
CA SER A 100 119.75 -33.41 26.57
C SER A 100 120.20 -34.45 25.54
N SER A 101 121.52 -34.40 25.38
CA SER A 101 122.43 -34.88 24.34
C SER A 101 122.75 -36.37 24.38
N VAL A 102 122.75 -36.97 23.18
CA VAL A 102 123.68 -37.98 22.62
C VAL A 102 124.58 -38.76 23.58
N SER A 103 124.31 -40.06 23.72
CA SER A 103 125.33 -41.11 23.78
C SER A 103 124.87 -42.31 22.94
N ASN A 104 125.64 -42.68 21.92
CA ASN A 104 125.38 -43.79 21.01
C ASN A 104 125.45 -45.14 21.74
N GLY A 105 124.32 -45.86 21.74
CA GLY A 105 124.21 -47.25 22.15
C GLY A 105 122.78 -47.58 22.56
N ILE A 106 121.90 -47.83 21.59
CA ILE A 106 120.53 -48.33 21.86
C ILE A 106 120.67 -49.67 22.58
N SER A 107 120.17 -49.76 23.81
CA SER A 107 120.15 -51.02 24.56
C SER A 107 119.00 -51.89 24.03
N ASP A 108 119.16 -53.22 23.95
CA ASP A 108 118.14 -54.14 23.40
C ASP A 108 116.74 -53.96 24.02
N GLY A 109 116.66 -53.60 25.31
CA GLY A 109 115.39 -53.31 25.99
C GLY A 109 114.69 -52.01 25.54
N GLU A 110 115.44 -50.99 25.10
CA GLU A 110 114.88 -49.77 24.52
C GLU A 110 114.35 -50.03 23.11
N PHE A 111 115.00 -50.90 22.35
CA PHE A 111 114.53 -51.34 21.03
C PHE A 111 113.24 -52.15 21.14
N GLU A 112 113.13 -53.08 22.10
CA GLU A 112 111.90 -53.84 22.35
C GLU A 112 110.74 -52.95 22.81
N GLU A 113 110.99 -51.99 23.73
CA GLU A 113 109.99 -51.03 24.18
C GLU A 113 109.52 -50.13 23.04
N LEU A 114 110.45 -49.62 22.22
CA LEU A 114 110.12 -48.81 21.06
C LEU A 114 109.33 -49.61 20.01
N ASN A 115 109.64 -50.90 19.85
CA ASN A 115 108.91 -51.79 18.95
C ASN A 115 107.49 -52.11 19.48
N ARG A 116 107.31 -52.23 20.81
CA ARG A 116 106.00 -52.37 21.46
C ARG A 116 105.15 -51.10 21.31
N GLN A 117 105.77 -49.93 21.46
CA GLN A 117 105.11 -48.65 21.24
C GLN A 117 104.73 -48.46 19.77
N LEU A 118 105.60 -48.85 18.83
CA LEU A 118 105.32 -48.81 17.39
C LEU A 118 104.15 -49.73 17.01
N THR A 119 104.09 -50.94 17.57
CA THR A 119 102.98 -51.88 17.33
C THR A 119 101.67 -51.36 17.92
N THR A 120 101.70 -50.81 19.14
CA THR A 120 100.52 -50.21 19.79
C THR A 120 100.01 -48.98 19.04
N ALA A 121 100.92 -48.12 18.57
CA ALA A 121 100.60 -46.96 17.74
C ALA A 121 100.02 -47.38 16.39
N LYS A 122 100.56 -48.43 15.76
CA LYS A 122 100.01 -49.02 14.53
C LYS A 122 98.60 -49.56 14.72
N SER A 123 98.33 -50.30 15.80
CA SER A 123 96.99 -50.84 16.06
C SER A 123 95.97 -49.73 16.35
N ALA A 124 96.36 -48.71 17.14
CA ALA A 124 95.51 -47.55 17.41
C ALA A 124 95.22 -46.73 16.13
N LEU A 125 96.22 -46.58 15.25
CA LEU A 125 96.05 -45.93 13.96
C LEU A 125 95.06 -46.70 13.07
N LEU A 126 95.20 -48.03 12.98
CA LEU A 126 94.29 -48.89 12.21
C LEU A 126 92.85 -48.80 12.72
N GLU A 127 92.66 -48.79 14.04
CA GLU A 127 91.35 -48.63 14.67
C GLU A 127 90.73 -47.25 14.40
N SER A 128 91.55 -46.19 14.46
CA SER A 128 91.13 -44.83 14.11
C SER A 128 90.75 -44.70 12.63
N GLU A 129 91.49 -45.36 11.73
CA GLU A 129 91.21 -45.39 10.29
C GLU A 129 89.87 -46.10 10.02
N LYS A 130 89.64 -47.24 10.68
CA LYS A 130 88.36 -47.97 10.57
C LYS A 130 87.18 -47.13 11.07
N LYS A 131 87.35 -46.40 12.17
CA LYS A 131 86.31 -45.49 12.70
C LYS A 131 86.03 -44.34 11.75
N LEU A 132 87.07 -43.72 11.18
CA LEU A 132 86.93 -42.66 10.17
C LEU A 132 86.23 -43.16 8.91
N ARG A 133 86.56 -44.38 8.43
CA ARG A 133 85.86 -45.01 7.29
C ARG A 133 84.38 -45.23 7.58
N SER A 134 84.03 -45.75 8.77
CA SER A 134 82.63 -45.92 9.17
C SER A 134 81.89 -44.59 9.27
N GLN A 135 82.54 -43.55 9.81
CA GLN A 135 81.94 -42.20 9.87
C GLN A 135 81.74 -41.62 8.48
N LEU A 136 82.69 -41.79 7.57
CA LEU A 136 82.57 -41.32 6.18
C LEU A 136 81.39 -41.98 5.46
N GLU A 137 81.17 -43.28 5.69
CA GLU A 137 80.04 -44.00 5.12
C GLU A 137 78.71 -43.55 5.74
N GLU A 138 78.67 -43.28 7.04
CA GLU A 138 77.49 -42.75 7.73
C GLU A 138 77.16 -41.32 7.26
N THR A 139 78.17 -40.45 7.10
CA THR A 139 77.98 -39.10 6.56
C THR A 139 77.49 -39.16 5.12
N SER A 140 78.02 -40.08 4.30
CA SER A 140 77.57 -40.26 2.92
C SER A 140 76.09 -40.66 2.85
N LYS A 141 75.63 -41.58 3.72
CA LYS A 141 74.21 -41.95 3.83
C LYS A 141 73.34 -40.77 4.26
N LYS A 142 73.79 -39.99 5.26
CA LYS A 142 73.09 -38.79 5.72
C LYS A 142 72.98 -37.74 4.62
N GLU A 143 74.05 -37.48 3.88
CA GLU A 143 74.04 -36.57 2.72
C GLU A 143 73.06 -37.01 1.62
N GLU A 144 72.93 -38.31 1.38
CA GLU A 144 71.94 -38.82 0.42
C GLU A 144 70.50 -38.60 0.92
N THR A 145 70.24 -38.84 2.21
CA THR A 145 68.91 -38.57 2.80
C THR A 145 68.56 -37.08 2.78
N ILE A 146 69.52 -36.19 3.07
CA ILE A 146 69.33 -34.74 3.01
C ILE A 146 68.96 -34.34 1.58
N ARG A 147 69.70 -34.82 0.57
CA ARG A 147 69.37 -34.53 -0.84
C ARG A 147 67.97 -34.98 -1.25
N LYS A 148 67.49 -36.13 -0.76
CA LYS A 148 66.12 -36.60 -1.01
C LYS A 148 65.08 -35.69 -0.36
N LEU A 149 65.29 -35.31 0.90
CA LEU A 149 64.40 -34.40 1.63
C LEU A 149 64.36 -33.01 0.99
N GLU A 150 65.50 -32.48 0.56
CA GLU A 150 65.58 -31.20 -0.16
C GLU A 150 64.76 -31.22 -1.46
N SER A 151 64.83 -32.32 -2.22
CA SER A 151 64.02 -32.51 -3.42
C SER A 151 62.53 -32.59 -3.11
N GLU A 152 62.13 -33.29 -2.04
CA GLU A 152 60.73 -33.37 -1.62
C GLU A 152 60.19 -32.02 -1.14
N VAL A 153 60.98 -31.25 -0.39
CA VAL A 153 60.61 -29.90 0.05
C VAL A 153 60.42 -28.99 -1.16
N ALA A 154 61.33 -29.01 -2.13
CA ALA A 154 61.19 -28.23 -3.36
C ALA A 154 59.89 -28.59 -4.10
N ARG A 155 59.58 -29.89 -4.23
CA ARG A 155 58.35 -30.36 -4.88
C ARG A 155 57.09 -29.93 -4.12
N CYS A 156 57.07 -30.07 -2.80
CA CYS A 156 55.95 -29.63 -1.96
C CYS A 156 55.74 -28.12 -2.05
N THR A 157 56.83 -27.34 -2.10
CA THR A 157 56.76 -25.88 -2.19
C THR A 157 56.15 -25.43 -3.51
N GLU A 158 56.53 -26.05 -4.62
CA GLU A 158 55.93 -25.73 -5.93
C GLU A 158 54.47 -26.18 -6.01
N ASN A 159 54.12 -27.35 -5.46
CA ASN A 159 52.73 -27.80 -5.40
C ASN A 159 51.86 -26.84 -4.57
N LEU A 160 52.36 -26.38 -3.42
CA LEU A 160 51.67 -25.40 -2.59
C LEU A 160 51.39 -24.13 -3.40
N ARG A 161 52.42 -23.60 -4.07
CA ARG A 161 52.30 -22.40 -4.93
C ARG A 161 51.25 -22.56 -6.02
N ILE A 162 51.19 -23.72 -6.68
CA ILE A 162 50.18 -24.01 -7.70
C ILE A 162 48.78 -24.03 -7.08
N THR A 163 48.59 -24.76 -5.99
CA THR A 163 47.28 -24.86 -5.32
C THR A 163 46.80 -23.52 -4.76
N GLU A 164 47.70 -22.69 -4.23
CA GLU A 164 47.38 -21.33 -3.78
C GLU A 164 46.91 -20.46 -4.95
N ASN A 165 47.57 -20.56 -6.11
CA ASN A 165 47.18 -19.81 -7.30
C ASN A 165 45.83 -20.27 -7.85
N GLU A 166 45.56 -21.58 -7.85
CA GLU A 166 44.25 -22.14 -8.22
C GLU A 166 43.14 -21.68 -7.28
N MET A 167 43.41 -21.66 -5.96
CA MET A 167 42.48 -21.17 -4.95
C MET A 167 42.18 -19.68 -5.15
N MET A 168 43.20 -18.85 -5.40
CA MET A 168 43.02 -17.43 -5.70
C MET A 168 42.18 -17.21 -6.97
N GLN A 169 42.44 -17.96 -8.04
CA GLN A 169 41.63 -17.88 -9.27
C GLN A 169 40.18 -18.32 -9.04
N MET A 170 39.96 -19.37 -8.24
CA MET A 170 38.61 -19.83 -7.91
C MET A 170 37.86 -18.80 -7.07
N GLN A 171 38.51 -18.20 -6.09
CA GLN A 171 37.94 -17.16 -5.24
C GLN A 171 37.56 -15.91 -6.06
N GLU A 172 38.40 -15.51 -7.02
CA GLU A 172 38.10 -14.40 -7.92
C GLU A 172 36.92 -14.72 -8.86
N ARG A 173 36.82 -15.95 -9.39
CA ARG A 173 35.65 -16.38 -10.18
C ARG A 173 34.36 -16.35 -9.36
N LEU A 174 34.40 -16.80 -8.10
CA LEU A 174 33.24 -16.74 -7.20
C LEU A 174 32.82 -15.30 -6.92
N ARG A 175 33.80 -14.39 -6.69
CA ARG A 175 33.54 -12.96 -6.52
C ARG A 175 32.84 -12.36 -7.75
N GLN A 176 33.37 -12.62 -8.94
CA GLN A 176 32.78 -12.14 -10.20
C GLN A 176 31.37 -12.68 -10.46
N LEU A 177 31.11 -13.96 -10.18
CA LEU A 177 29.78 -14.54 -10.31
C LEU A 177 28.80 -13.93 -9.31
N SER A 178 29.24 -13.67 -8.08
CA SER A 178 28.43 -13.00 -7.05
C SER A 178 28.10 -11.55 -7.45
N GLU A 179 29.08 -10.80 -7.94
CA GLU A 179 28.88 -9.42 -8.42
C GLU A 179 27.92 -9.40 -9.60
N SER A 180 28.12 -10.25 -10.60
CA SER A 180 27.22 -10.37 -11.76
C SER A 180 25.79 -10.81 -11.38
N ALA A 181 25.62 -11.64 -10.36
CA ALA A 181 24.30 -12.02 -9.86
C ALA A 181 23.60 -10.84 -9.16
N ASN A 182 24.33 -10.09 -8.34
CA ASN A 182 23.82 -8.90 -7.67
C ASN A 182 23.46 -7.79 -8.66
N ASP A 183 24.30 -7.54 -9.66
CA ASP A 183 24.04 -6.55 -10.71
C ASP A 183 22.78 -6.89 -11.50
N ARG A 184 22.61 -8.15 -11.91
CA ARG A 184 21.39 -8.61 -12.60
C ARG A 184 20.14 -8.45 -11.74
N ARG A 185 20.24 -8.74 -10.44
CA ARG A 185 19.13 -8.56 -9.49
C ARG A 185 18.76 -7.08 -9.36
N MET A 186 19.76 -6.20 -9.19
CA MET A 186 19.55 -4.76 -9.09
C MET A 186 18.97 -4.17 -10.38
N GLU A 187 19.43 -4.63 -11.54
CA GLU A 187 18.91 -4.18 -12.84
C GLU A 187 17.45 -4.63 -13.06
N GLN A 188 17.11 -5.85 -12.65
CA GLN A 188 15.73 -6.33 -12.67
C GLN A 188 14.82 -5.51 -11.73
N GLU A 189 15.29 -5.21 -10.52
CA GLU A 189 14.55 -4.39 -9.56
C GLU A 189 14.34 -2.95 -10.06
N LEU A 190 15.39 -2.33 -10.63
CA LEU A 190 15.28 -1.02 -11.28
C LEU A 190 14.31 -1.04 -12.46
N ARG A 191 14.27 -2.12 -13.25
CA ARG A 191 13.32 -2.26 -14.35
C ARG A 191 11.88 -2.32 -13.84
N VAL A 192 11.61 -3.14 -12.82
CA VAL A 192 10.29 -3.22 -12.19
C VAL A 192 9.89 -1.87 -11.59
N GLN A 193 10.78 -1.19 -10.88
CA GLN A 193 10.51 0.14 -10.34
C GLN A 193 10.16 1.15 -11.44
N ARG A 194 10.89 1.15 -12.57
CA ARG A 194 10.57 2.03 -13.71
C ARG A 194 9.20 1.73 -14.31
N GLU A 195 8.80 0.46 -14.41
CA GLU A 195 7.47 0.08 -14.89
C GLU A 195 6.36 0.52 -13.92
N VAL A 196 6.58 0.37 -12.61
CA VAL A 196 5.66 0.85 -11.57
C VAL A 196 5.51 2.37 -11.63
N VAL A 197 6.61 3.12 -11.73
CA VAL A 197 6.58 4.58 -11.86
C VAL A 197 5.79 4.99 -13.10
N ARG A 198 6.06 4.37 -14.25
CA ARG A 198 5.32 4.64 -15.50
C ARG A 198 3.82 4.37 -15.34
N SER A 199 3.45 3.27 -14.69
CA SER A 199 2.03 2.95 -14.43
C SER A 199 1.36 3.97 -13.50
N LEU A 200 2.07 4.44 -12.47
CA LEU A 200 1.56 5.47 -11.56
C LEU A 200 1.42 6.82 -12.26
N GLU A 201 2.38 7.20 -13.12
CA GLU A 201 2.29 8.41 -13.94
C GLU A 201 1.10 8.38 -14.89
N GLU A 202 0.83 7.25 -15.54
CA GLU A 202 -0.33 7.07 -16.42
C GLU A 202 -1.65 7.16 -15.63
N LYS A 203 -1.74 6.51 -14.46
CA LYS A 203 -2.90 6.63 -13.56
C LYS A 203 -3.11 8.07 -13.10
N LEU A 204 -2.04 8.78 -12.76
CA LEU A 204 -2.10 10.18 -12.34
C LEU A 204 -2.56 11.09 -13.49
N ALA A 205 -2.07 10.87 -14.71
CA ALA A 205 -2.49 11.60 -15.88
C ALA A 205 -3.99 11.40 -16.17
N LYS A 206 -4.46 10.14 -16.13
CA LYS A 206 -5.88 9.82 -16.30
C LYS A 206 -6.75 10.45 -15.22
N ALA A 207 -6.35 10.37 -13.95
CA ALA A 207 -7.09 10.99 -12.85
C ALA A 207 -7.21 12.51 -13.01
N ARG A 208 -6.17 13.19 -13.54
CA ARG A 208 -6.22 14.62 -13.86
C ARG A 208 -7.17 14.96 -15.00
N GLU A 209 -7.24 14.11 -16.03
CA GLU A 209 -8.19 14.26 -17.13
C GLU A 209 -9.64 14.08 -16.65
N ASP A 210 -9.89 13.03 -15.85
CA ASP A 210 -11.20 12.78 -15.24
C ASP A 210 -11.63 13.94 -14.32
N GLU A 211 -10.70 14.48 -13.51
CA GLU A 211 -10.95 15.65 -12.67
C GLU A 211 -11.30 16.90 -13.50
N ALA A 212 -10.58 17.12 -14.62
CA ALA A 212 -10.85 18.24 -15.52
C ALA A 212 -12.23 18.11 -16.19
N ALA A 213 -12.59 16.91 -16.63
CA ALA A 213 -13.90 16.60 -17.20
C ALA A 213 -15.02 16.85 -16.19
N ALA A 214 -14.89 16.33 -14.97
CA ALA A 214 -15.86 16.54 -13.89
C ALA A 214 -16.03 18.04 -13.55
N LYS A 215 -14.94 18.81 -13.52
CA LYS A 215 -15.01 20.27 -13.32
C LYS A 215 -15.78 20.98 -14.43
N LEU A 216 -15.65 20.53 -15.67
CA LEU A 216 -16.40 21.10 -16.79
C LEU A 216 -17.90 20.79 -16.66
N GLU A 217 -18.25 19.55 -16.33
CA GLU A 217 -19.63 19.12 -16.12
C GLU A 217 -20.29 19.88 -14.96
N VAL A 218 -19.59 20.03 -13.83
CA VAL A 218 -20.08 20.85 -12.70
C VAL A 218 -20.33 22.29 -13.14
N ARG A 219 -19.45 22.89 -13.94
CA ARG A 219 -19.65 24.25 -14.46
C ARG A 219 -20.87 24.33 -15.36
N GLU A 220 -21.11 23.33 -16.21
CA GLU A 220 -22.29 23.27 -17.08
C GLU A 220 -23.59 23.16 -16.26
N VAL A 221 -23.62 22.29 -15.25
CA VAL A 221 -24.77 22.14 -14.35
C VAL A 221 -25.05 23.44 -13.58
N LEU A 222 -24.00 24.11 -13.08
CA LEU A 222 -24.15 25.39 -12.40
C LEU A 222 -24.73 26.47 -13.31
N ASN A 223 -24.33 26.50 -14.59
CA ASN A 223 -24.89 27.43 -15.57
C ASN A 223 -26.37 27.13 -15.84
N LYS A 224 -26.74 25.87 -16.07
CA LYS A 224 -28.15 25.45 -16.24
C LYS A 224 -29.00 25.81 -15.02
N LEU A 225 -28.47 25.59 -13.81
CA LEU A 225 -29.15 25.97 -12.57
C LEU A 225 -29.36 27.48 -12.47
N ALA A 226 -28.38 28.28 -12.91
CA ALA A 226 -28.51 29.74 -12.92
C ALA A 226 -29.58 30.20 -13.94
N GLU A 227 -29.61 29.61 -15.13
CA GLU A 227 -30.63 29.86 -16.15
C GLU A 227 -32.04 29.49 -15.64
N GLU A 228 -32.19 28.33 -14.99
CA GLU A 228 -33.47 27.88 -14.44
C GLU A 228 -33.95 28.78 -13.29
N LYS A 229 -33.03 29.22 -12.41
CA LYS A 229 -33.35 30.19 -11.35
C LYS A 229 -33.85 31.51 -11.93
N GLU A 230 -33.22 32.02 -12.99
CA GLU A 230 -33.63 33.26 -13.64
C GLU A 230 -34.97 33.09 -14.37
N ALA A 231 -35.20 31.95 -15.04
CA ALA A 231 -36.48 31.62 -15.65
C ALA A 231 -37.61 31.56 -14.61
N SER A 232 -37.35 30.89 -13.49
CA SER A 232 -38.30 30.77 -12.37
C SER A 232 -38.60 32.14 -11.75
N ARG A 233 -37.59 33.01 -11.62
CA ARG A 233 -37.77 34.40 -11.16
C ARG A 233 -38.66 35.20 -12.11
N ARG A 234 -38.45 35.09 -13.43
CA ARG A 234 -39.29 35.75 -14.44
C ARG A 234 -40.73 35.26 -14.36
N GLN A 235 -40.93 33.95 -14.26
CA GLN A 235 -42.25 33.36 -14.11
C GLN A 235 -42.94 33.85 -12.83
N ALA A 236 -42.23 33.94 -11.72
CA ALA A 236 -42.77 34.48 -10.47
C ALA A 236 -43.21 35.95 -10.60
N MET A 237 -42.47 36.78 -11.32
CA MET A 237 -42.88 38.15 -11.62
C MET A 237 -44.16 38.17 -12.46
N THR A 238 -44.24 37.40 -13.55
CA THR A 238 -45.44 37.30 -14.39
C THR A 238 -46.67 36.84 -13.62
N ILE A 239 -46.53 35.81 -12.77
CA ILE A 239 -47.61 35.35 -11.89
C ILE A 239 -48.03 36.46 -10.91
N GLY A 240 -47.06 37.21 -10.38
CA GLY A 240 -47.33 38.37 -9.52
C GLY A 240 -48.16 39.43 -10.24
N ASP A 241 -47.81 39.77 -11.48
CA ASP A 241 -48.52 40.75 -12.29
C ASP A 241 -49.95 40.28 -12.62
N GLN A 242 -50.11 39.03 -13.05
CA GLN A 242 -51.42 38.43 -13.31
C GLN A 242 -52.30 38.39 -12.05
N LYS A 243 -51.73 38.10 -10.88
CA LYS A 243 -52.47 38.14 -9.60
C LYS A 243 -53.01 39.53 -9.30
N ARG A 244 -52.19 40.58 -9.50
CA ARG A 244 -52.65 41.97 -9.33
C ARG A 244 -53.76 42.31 -10.31
N GLU A 245 -53.64 41.91 -11.58
CA GLU A 245 -54.69 42.11 -12.58
C GLU A 245 -56.00 41.41 -12.19
N ILE A 246 -55.94 40.15 -11.78
CA ILE A 246 -57.10 39.41 -11.27
C ILE A 246 -57.74 40.14 -10.08
N GLU A 247 -56.95 40.66 -9.15
CA GLU A 247 -57.45 41.42 -8.00
C GLU A 247 -58.18 42.70 -8.43
N THR A 248 -57.62 43.45 -9.40
CA THR A 248 -58.30 44.63 -9.95
C THR A 248 -59.62 44.28 -10.66
N LEU A 249 -59.66 43.16 -11.39
CA LEU A 249 -60.89 42.69 -12.04
C LEU A 249 -61.93 42.24 -11.02
N ARG A 250 -61.52 41.56 -9.94
CA ARG A 250 -62.41 41.19 -8.83
C ARG A 250 -63.04 42.41 -8.16
N LEU A 251 -62.26 43.46 -7.91
CA LEU A 251 -62.79 44.73 -7.38
C LEU A 251 -63.81 45.35 -8.33
N LYS A 252 -63.49 45.43 -9.63
CA LYS A 252 -64.44 45.94 -10.64
C LYS A 252 -65.75 45.14 -10.71
N ILE A 253 -65.68 43.81 -10.64
CA ILE A 253 -66.85 42.94 -10.62
C ILE A 253 -67.68 43.19 -9.36
N SER A 254 -67.04 43.31 -8.19
CA SER A 254 -67.71 43.64 -6.93
C SER A 254 -68.43 45.00 -7.02
N ASP A 255 -67.74 46.03 -7.53
CA ASP A 255 -68.33 47.36 -7.72
C ASP A 255 -69.52 47.31 -8.69
N GLN A 256 -69.41 46.57 -9.79
CA GLN A 256 -70.52 46.39 -10.74
C GLN A 256 -71.70 45.67 -10.09
N SER A 257 -71.45 44.59 -9.36
CA SER A 257 -72.50 43.85 -8.63
C SER A 257 -73.21 44.75 -7.63
N THR A 258 -72.50 45.60 -6.88
CA THR A 258 -73.14 46.54 -5.95
C THR A 258 -74.02 47.59 -6.67
N LYS A 259 -73.59 48.06 -7.84
CA LYS A 259 -74.39 48.97 -8.68
C LYS A 259 -75.62 48.28 -9.24
N GLU A 260 -75.49 47.03 -9.70
CA GLU A 260 -76.62 46.22 -10.15
C GLU A 260 -77.64 45.99 -9.03
N ASP A 261 -77.17 45.69 -7.81
CA ASP A 261 -78.02 45.57 -6.63
C ASP A 261 -78.74 46.89 -6.31
N GLU A 262 -78.04 48.03 -6.40
CA GLU A 262 -78.62 49.36 -6.17
C GLU A 262 -79.69 49.69 -7.23
N LEU A 263 -79.39 49.43 -8.51
CA LEU A 263 -80.36 49.61 -9.61
C LEU A 263 -81.56 48.68 -9.44
N THR A 264 -81.34 47.43 -9.03
CA THR A 264 -82.39 46.46 -8.75
C THR A 264 -83.27 46.93 -7.60
N ARG A 265 -82.70 47.50 -6.53
CA ARG A 265 -83.45 48.11 -5.42
C ARG A 265 -84.24 49.33 -5.88
N LYS A 266 -83.64 50.23 -6.67
CA LYS A 266 -84.32 51.41 -7.24
C LYS A 266 -85.49 51.00 -8.13
N LEU A 267 -85.30 50.00 -8.98
CA LEU A 267 -86.36 49.46 -9.84
C LEU A 267 -87.49 48.84 -9.01
N LYS A 268 -87.17 48.02 -8.00
CA LYS A 268 -88.18 47.46 -7.08
C LYS A 268 -88.97 48.56 -6.38
N LYS A 269 -88.30 49.59 -5.86
CA LYS A 269 -88.97 50.73 -5.23
C LYS A 269 -89.88 51.48 -6.20
N ALA A 270 -89.41 51.80 -7.41
CA ALA A 270 -90.22 52.48 -8.42
C ALA A 270 -91.45 51.66 -8.84
N LEU A 271 -91.32 50.33 -8.90
CA LEU A 271 -92.46 49.45 -9.14
C LEU A 271 -93.47 49.47 -7.98
N GLU A 272 -93.00 49.52 -6.74
CA GLU A 272 -93.88 49.60 -5.56
C GLU A 272 -94.57 50.97 -5.45
N ASP A 273 -93.83 52.07 -5.62
CA ASP A 273 -94.39 53.43 -5.66
C ASP A 273 -95.48 53.55 -6.74
N ARG A 274 -95.31 52.89 -7.90
CA ARG A 274 -96.33 52.86 -8.97
C ARG A 274 -97.58 52.08 -8.57
N LYS A 275 -97.46 51.03 -7.75
CA LYS A 275 -98.61 50.30 -7.18
C LYS A 275 -99.30 51.13 -6.10
N GLU A 276 -98.54 51.75 -5.20
CA GLU A 276 -99.06 52.54 -4.07
C GLU A 276 -99.71 53.85 -4.51
N ASN A 277 -99.18 54.53 -5.53
CA ASN A 277 -99.72 55.81 -6.03
C ASN A 277 -101.10 55.69 -6.69
N GLY A 278 -101.77 54.52 -6.64
CA GLY A 278 -103.11 54.32 -7.16
C GLY A 278 -103.20 54.32 -8.70
N ILE A 279 -102.27 54.97 -9.40
CA ILE A 279 -102.21 55.09 -10.85
C ILE A 279 -102.20 53.70 -11.51
N PHE A 280 -101.50 52.71 -10.94
CA PHE A 280 -101.53 51.34 -11.46
C PHE A 280 -102.88 50.67 -11.26
N GLN A 281 -103.47 50.80 -10.07
CA GLN A 281 -104.80 50.24 -9.77
C GLN A 281 -105.89 50.91 -10.59
N GLU A 282 -105.81 52.22 -10.78
CA GLU A 282 -106.71 53.03 -11.59
C GLU A 282 -106.53 52.70 -13.08
N SER A 283 -105.30 52.61 -13.59
CA SER A 283 -105.02 52.16 -14.96
C SER A 283 -105.52 50.73 -15.20
N LEU A 284 -105.35 49.83 -14.22
CA LEU A 284 -105.82 48.45 -14.29
C LEU A 284 -107.36 48.39 -14.24
N SER A 285 -107.99 49.21 -13.40
CA SER A 285 -109.45 49.33 -13.30
C SER A 285 -110.04 49.89 -14.59
N LEU A 286 -109.41 50.92 -15.16
CA LEU A 286 -109.82 51.53 -16.42
C LEU A 286 -109.66 50.57 -17.60
N ALA A 287 -108.57 49.78 -17.62
CA ALA A 287 -108.38 48.71 -18.60
C ALA A 287 -109.46 47.63 -18.48
N LYS A 288 -109.77 47.17 -17.26
CA LYS A 288 -110.86 46.20 -17.01
C LYS A 288 -112.24 46.77 -17.37
N GLN A 289 -112.48 48.05 -17.13
CA GLN A 289 -113.72 48.71 -17.51
C GLN A 289 -113.86 48.79 -19.03
N SER A 290 -112.79 49.17 -19.73
CA SER A 290 -112.72 49.16 -21.20
C SER A 290 -112.96 47.76 -21.77
N GLU A 291 -112.36 46.74 -21.18
CA GLU A 291 -112.58 45.33 -21.55
C GLU A 291 -114.06 44.93 -21.38
N MET A 292 -114.67 45.25 -20.23
CA MET A 292 -116.08 44.97 -19.97
C MET A 292 -117.02 45.73 -20.94
N GLU A 293 -116.70 46.98 -21.31
CA GLU A 293 -117.46 47.74 -22.29
C GLU A 293 -117.36 47.13 -23.69
N MET A 294 -116.17 46.67 -24.08
CA MET A 294 -115.97 45.95 -25.34
C MET A 294 -116.73 44.62 -25.36
N GLU A 295 -116.74 43.89 -24.25
CA GLU A 295 -117.50 42.64 -24.09
C GLU A 295 -119.02 42.89 -24.20
N LYS A 296 -119.55 43.94 -23.58
CA LYS A 296 -120.97 44.33 -23.75
C LYS A 296 -121.31 44.70 -25.18
N ARG A 297 -120.43 45.44 -25.88
CA ARG A 297 -120.62 45.77 -27.30
C ARG A 297 -120.60 44.52 -28.16
N LEU A 298 -119.72 43.57 -27.85
CA LEU A 298 -119.65 42.27 -28.53
C LEU A 298 -120.95 41.49 -28.32
N ASP A 299 -121.46 41.40 -27.09
CA ASP A 299 -122.74 40.75 -26.79
C ASP A 299 -123.93 41.40 -27.50
N GLN A 300 -123.95 42.73 -27.57
CA GLN A 300 -124.98 43.47 -28.30
C GLN A 300 -124.90 43.18 -29.81
N THR A 301 -123.70 43.18 -30.39
CA THR A 301 -123.51 42.81 -31.79
C THR A 301 -123.86 41.36 -32.05
N MET A 302 -123.55 40.43 -31.13
CA MET A 302 -123.97 39.03 -31.22
C MET A 302 -125.50 38.90 -31.21
N LYS A 303 -126.20 39.60 -30.30
CA LYS A 303 -127.68 39.61 -30.28
C LYS A 303 -128.29 40.19 -31.55
N GLN A 304 -127.68 41.25 -32.11
CA GLN A 304 -128.09 41.82 -33.39
C GLN A 304 -127.87 40.82 -34.53
N VAL A 305 -126.73 40.12 -34.56
CA VAL A 305 -126.46 39.06 -35.52
C VAL A 305 -127.47 37.91 -35.39
N ASP A 306 -127.81 37.49 -34.18
CA ASP A 306 -128.81 36.44 -33.95
C ASP A 306 -130.22 36.89 -34.37
N GLN A 307 -130.57 38.16 -34.12
CA GLN A 307 -131.82 38.72 -34.59
C GLN A 307 -131.88 38.74 -36.12
N LEU A 308 -130.82 39.23 -36.77
CA LEU A 308 -130.71 39.22 -38.24
C LEU A 308 -130.74 37.80 -38.79
N ARG A 309 -130.13 36.82 -38.11
CA ARG A 309 -130.23 35.39 -38.48
C ARG A 309 -131.66 34.87 -38.36
N ARG A 310 -132.40 35.24 -37.30
CA ARG A 310 -133.83 34.90 -37.14
C ARG A 310 -134.68 35.55 -38.22
N ASP A 311 -134.45 36.82 -38.52
CA ASP A 311 -135.18 37.56 -39.54
C ASP A 311 -134.89 36.97 -40.92
N LEU A 312 -133.63 36.66 -41.23
CA LEU A 312 -133.22 35.95 -42.45
C LEU A 312 -133.88 34.56 -42.54
N TYR A 313 -133.93 33.80 -41.45
CA TYR A 313 -134.61 32.51 -41.40
C TYR A 313 -136.12 32.64 -41.65
N GLN A 314 -136.78 33.63 -41.03
CA GLN A 314 -138.19 33.90 -41.29
C GLN A 314 -138.44 34.36 -42.73
N GLU A 315 -137.56 35.17 -43.29
CA GLU A 315 -137.67 35.64 -44.67
C GLU A 315 -137.42 34.52 -45.68
N THR A 316 -136.47 33.62 -45.38
CA THR A 316 -136.20 32.41 -46.17
C THR A 316 -137.37 31.43 -46.07
N LYS A 317 -137.95 31.25 -44.88
CA LYS A 317 -139.15 30.43 -44.67
C LYS A 317 -140.38 31.00 -45.40
N LYS A 318 -140.60 32.32 -45.33
CA LYS A 318 -141.65 32.99 -46.12
C LYS A 318 -141.42 32.81 -47.62
N LYS A 319 -140.17 32.87 -48.10
CA LYS A 319 -139.85 32.59 -49.50
C LYS A 319 -140.07 31.12 -49.88
N SER A 320 -139.76 30.16 -49.01
CA SER A 320 -140.01 28.74 -49.28
C SER A 320 -141.51 28.38 -49.24
N ASP A 321 -142.29 28.99 -48.36
CA ASP A 321 -143.75 28.76 -48.24
C ASP A 321 -144.55 29.45 -49.38
N ILE A 322 -143.95 30.41 -50.09
CA ILE A 322 -144.52 31.05 -51.30
C ILE A 322 -144.15 30.25 -52.58
N GLN A 323 -143.28 29.26 -52.49
CA GLN A 323 -142.76 28.48 -53.63
C GLN A 323 -143.15 26.99 -53.63
N ALA A 324 -144.14 26.58 -52.81
CA ALA A 324 -144.75 25.24 -52.76
C ALA A 324 -146.26 25.31 -52.96
#